data_AF-A0A7D9ER95-F1
#
_entry.id   AF-A0A7D9ER95-F1
#
_cell.length_a   1.000
_cell.length_b   1.000
_cell.length_c   1.000
_cell.angle_alpha   90.00
_cell.angle_beta   90.00
_cell.angle_gamma   90.00
#
_symmetry.space_group_name_H-M   'P 1'
#
loop_
_entity.id
_entity.type
_entity.pdbx_description
1 polymer ?
#
loop_
_entity_poly.entity_id
_entity_poly.type
_entity_poly.pdbx_seq_one_letter_code
_entity_poly.pdbx_strand_id
1 'polypeptide(L)'
;MAEFFSPAEIYPPFGLSDHNTVLVRPKEREIGQSSRKFVTVRDTRASNKAALGRYLSSIAWASTINSKDNCTGKLDTLTDLIKIGLNHIMPEKVIKVHTNDAPWMSTKLKDLIRMRQVAFYSNNNSIQFKFYRNAVNRERKLSTTPSILVLSTCQGKN
;
A
#
# COMPACT_ATOMS: atom_id res chain seq x y z
N MET A 1 7.54 -31.05 -14.05
CA MET A 1 8.79 -30.73 -13.32
C MET A 1 9.91 -30.22 -14.24
N ALA A 2 10.11 -30.81 -15.44
CA ALA A 2 11.14 -30.41 -16.42
C ALA A 2 10.95 -29.00 -17.05
N GLU A 3 9.79 -28.39 -16.85
CA GLU A 3 9.45 -27.09 -17.44
C GLU A 3 10.21 -25.94 -16.75
N PHE A 4 10.34 -25.98 -15.43
CA PHE A 4 10.87 -24.88 -14.61
C PHE A 4 12.35 -25.01 -14.21
N PHE A 5 12.95 -26.18 -14.42
CA PHE A 5 14.31 -26.47 -13.99
C PHE A 5 15.20 -26.87 -15.17
N SER A 6 16.47 -26.49 -15.11
CA SER A 6 17.49 -26.97 -16.04
C SER A 6 17.65 -28.48 -15.87
N PRO A 7 18.22 -29.18 -16.87
CA PRO A 7 18.61 -30.58 -16.71
C PRO A 7 19.42 -30.77 -15.42
N ALA A 8 19.17 -31.88 -14.74
CA ALA A 8 19.87 -32.23 -13.51
C ALA A 8 21.33 -32.55 -13.82
N GLU A 9 22.24 -31.90 -13.11
CA GLU A 9 23.68 -32.15 -13.22
C GLU A 9 24.11 -33.09 -12.09
N ILE A 10 24.81 -34.17 -12.44
CA ILE A 10 25.30 -35.16 -11.50
C ILE A 10 26.76 -34.84 -11.18
N TYR A 11 27.06 -34.74 -9.89
CA TYR A 11 28.36 -34.41 -9.33
C TYR A 11 28.87 -35.55 -8.43
N PRO A 12 30.18 -35.57 -8.13
CA PRO A 12 30.74 -36.51 -7.18
C PRO A 12 30.03 -36.46 -5.81
N PRO A 13 30.08 -37.55 -5.04
CA PRO A 13 29.52 -37.58 -3.70
C PRO A 13 30.11 -36.48 -2.80
N PHE A 14 29.26 -35.86 -2.00
CA PHE A 14 29.70 -34.82 -1.08
C PHE A 14 30.21 -35.43 0.23
N GLY A 15 31.47 -35.20 0.55
CA GLY A 15 32.09 -35.71 1.79
C GLY A 15 32.22 -37.24 1.79
N LEU A 16 31.62 -37.90 2.78
CA LEU A 16 31.65 -39.36 2.97
C LEU A 16 30.40 -40.08 2.40
N SER A 17 29.54 -39.36 1.69
CA SER A 17 28.38 -39.95 1.02
C SER A 17 28.86 -40.96 -0.03
N ASP A 18 28.16 -42.08 -0.17
CA ASP A 18 28.30 -43.03 -1.28
C ASP A 18 27.31 -42.72 -2.42
N HIS A 19 26.40 -41.75 -2.23
CA HIS A 19 25.47 -41.28 -3.24
C HIS A 19 26.00 -40.07 -4.01
N ASN A 20 25.73 -40.04 -5.33
CA ASN A 20 26.05 -38.91 -6.20
C ASN A 20 25.23 -37.67 -5.83
N THR A 21 25.86 -36.51 -5.92
CA THR A 21 25.20 -35.23 -5.66
C THR A 21 24.45 -34.79 -6.92
N VAL A 22 23.16 -34.47 -6.80
CA VAL A 22 22.35 -33.98 -7.92
C VAL A 22 22.05 -32.51 -7.75
N LEU A 23 22.55 -31.68 -8.67
CA LEU A 23 22.28 -30.25 -8.70
C LEU A 23 21.18 -29.96 -9.73
N VAL A 24 20.10 -29.30 -9.27
CA VAL A 24 19.00 -28.86 -10.11
C VAL A 24 18.91 -27.35 -10.01
N ARG A 25 19.18 -26.62 -11.10
CA ARG A 25 19.04 -25.16 -11.14
C ARG A 25 17.67 -24.80 -11.72
N PRO A 26 16.98 -23.77 -11.21
CA PRO A 26 15.84 -23.21 -11.92
C PRO A 26 16.33 -22.65 -13.27
N LYS A 27 15.55 -22.83 -14.34
CA LYS A 27 15.77 -22.06 -15.58
C LYS A 27 15.63 -20.58 -15.24
N GLU A 28 16.40 -19.73 -15.93
CA GLU A 28 16.39 -18.27 -15.71
C GLU A 28 14.97 -17.79 -15.42
N ARG A 29 14.79 -17.20 -14.23
CA ARG A 29 13.50 -16.68 -13.84
C ARG A 29 13.26 -15.48 -14.74
N GLU A 30 12.25 -15.53 -15.61
CA GLU A 30 11.83 -14.34 -16.34
C GLU A 30 11.70 -13.20 -15.34
N ILE A 31 12.44 -12.12 -15.57
CA ILE A 31 12.37 -10.93 -14.74
C ILE A 31 10.96 -10.39 -14.96
N GLY A 32 10.05 -10.76 -14.06
CA GLY A 32 8.65 -10.37 -14.16
C GLY A 32 8.55 -8.87 -14.35
N GLN A 33 7.65 -8.44 -15.24
CA GLN A 33 7.33 -7.03 -15.46
C GLN A 33 7.21 -6.31 -14.11
N SER A 34 7.74 -5.09 -14.03
CA SER A 34 7.78 -4.29 -12.81
C SER A 34 6.46 -4.39 -12.04
N SER A 35 6.51 -5.12 -10.94
CA SER A 35 5.39 -5.40 -10.03
C SER A 35 4.92 -4.18 -9.26
N ARG A 36 5.32 -2.97 -9.65
CA ARG A 36 5.01 -1.72 -8.94
C ARG A 36 3.93 -0.96 -9.71
N LYS A 37 2.83 -0.66 -9.03
CA LYS A 37 1.74 0.18 -9.52
C LYS A 37 1.68 1.48 -8.71
N PHE A 38 1.27 2.56 -9.36
CA PHE A 38 0.94 3.80 -8.70
C PHE A 38 -0.56 3.83 -8.43
N VAL A 39 -0.95 4.17 -7.20
CA VAL A 39 -2.35 4.26 -6.77
C VAL A 39 -2.57 5.65 -6.18
N THR A 40 -3.66 6.30 -6.58
CA THR A 40 -4.09 7.57 -6.00
C THR A 40 -4.94 7.30 -4.76
N VAL A 41 -4.57 7.90 -3.64
CA VAL A 41 -5.23 7.73 -2.35
C VAL A 41 -5.49 9.08 -1.67
N ARG A 42 -6.49 9.14 -0.80
CA ARG A 42 -6.73 10.28 0.11
C ARG A 42 -6.60 9.85 1.56
N ASP A 43 -6.15 10.76 2.42
CA ASP A 43 -6.04 10.50 3.86
C ASP A 43 -7.42 10.61 4.54
N THR A 44 -8.09 9.47 4.69
CA THR A 44 -9.46 9.33 5.21
C THR A 44 -9.51 9.10 6.72
N ARG A 45 -8.45 9.44 7.46
CA ARG A 45 -8.45 9.33 8.93
C ARG A 45 -9.62 10.09 9.56
N ALA A 46 -10.08 9.60 10.71
CA ALA A 46 -11.25 10.16 11.40
C ALA A 46 -11.14 11.68 11.66
N SER A 47 -9.94 12.18 11.97
CA SER A 47 -9.70 13.61 12.17
C SER A 47 -9.92 14.44 10.90
N ASN A 48 -9.49 13.95 9.73
CA ASN A 48 -9.70 14.64 8.45
C ASN A 48 -11.17 14.56 8.02
N LYS A 49 -11.83 13.40 8.22
CA LYS A 49 -13.27 13.25 7.99
C LYS A 49 -14.07 14.24 8.84
N ALA A 50 -13.73 14.37 10.12
CA ALA A 50 -14.35 15.34 11.01
C ALA A 50 -14.08 16.79 10.58
N ALA A 51 -12.87 17.10 10.10
CA ALA A 51 -12.54 18.41 9.56
C ALA A 51 -13.35 18.74 8.30
N LEU A 52 -13.48 17.78 7.37
CA LEU A 52 -14.33 17.92 6.19
C LEU A 52 -15.80 18.13 6.58
N GLY A 53 -16.29 17.37 7.57
CA GLY A 53 -17.63 17.55 8.12
C GLY A 53 -17.85 18.98 8.62
N ARG A 54 -16.93 19.52 9.43
CA ARG A 54 -17.01 20.92 9.90
C ARG A 54 -17.02 21.92 8.76
N TYR A 55 -16.17 21.72 7.75
CA TYR A 55 -16.16 22.57 6.56
C TYR A 55 -17.52 22.55 5.84
N LEU A 56 -18.06 21.37 5.54
CA LEU A 56 -19.34 21.25 4.85
C LEU A 56 -20.49 21.82 5.69
N SER A 57 -20.48 21.65 7.01
CA SER A 57 -21.48 22.23 7.92
C SER A 57 -21.39 23.75 8.02
N SER A 58 -20.23 24.35 7.75
CA SER A 58 -20.05 25.80 7.83
C SER A 58 -20.58 26.56 6.60
N ILE A 59 -20.89 25.84 5.51
CA ILE A 59 -21.37 26.44 4.26
C ILE A 59 -22.86 26.75 4.36
N ALA A 60 -23.24 27.99 4.04
CA ALA A 60 -24.64 28.40 3.90
C ALA A 60 -25.24 27.86 2.57
N TRP A 61 -25.53 26.56 2.51
CA TRP A 61 -25.93 25.87 1.28
C TRP A 61 -27.13 26.51 0.56
N ALA A 62 -28.16 26.90 1.32
CA ALA A 62 -29.37 27.48 0.74
C ALA A 62 -29.09 28.77 -0.03
N SER A 63 -28.31 29.70 0.52
CA SER A 63 -27.96 30.95 -0.16
C SER A 63 -27.01 30.71 -1.33
N THR A 64 -26.00 29.85 -1.13
CA THR A 64 -24.97 29.63 -2.14
C THR A 64 -25.52 28.89 -3.36
N ILE A 65 -26.34 27.87 -3.17
CA ILE A 65 -26.96 27.11 -4.27
C ILE A 65 -28.07 27.93 -4.93
N ASN A 66 -28.94 28.59 -4.15
CA ASN A 66 -30.05 29.35 -4.75
C ASN A 66 -29.62 30.67 -5.40
N SER A 67 -28.35 31.08 -5.28
CA SER A 67 -27.79 32.19 -6.05
C SER A 67 -27.68 31.93 -7.56
N LYS A 68 -27.83 30.67 -7.99
CA LYS A 68 -27.80 30.26 -9.40
C LYS A 68 -29.22 29.94 -9.88
N ASP A 69 -29.59 30.48 -11.04
CA ASP A 69 -30.93 30.29 -11.60
C ASP A 69 -31.11 28.94 -12.31
N ASN A 70 -30.03 28.36 -12.85
CA ASN A 70 -30.07 27.12 -13.60
C ASN A 70 -29.65 25.90 -12.76
N CYS A 71 -30.24 24.73 -13.08
CA CYS A 71 -29.92 23.48 -12.38
C CYS A 71 -28.45 23.06 -12.56
N THR A 72 -27.87 23.33 -13.73
CA THR A 72 -26.47 23.02 -14.03
C THR A 72 -25.51 23.84 -13.15
N GLY A 73 -25.70 25.15 -13.05
CA GLY A 73 -24.87 26.01 -12.20
C GLY A 73 -25.00 25.70 -10.72
N LYS A 74 -26.19 25.24 -10.27
CA LYS A 74 -26.37 24.70 -8.91
C LYS A 74 -25.51 23.45 -8.68
N LEU A 75 -25.54 22.50 -9.61
CA LEU A 75 -24.74 21.28 -9.54
C LEU A 75 -23.24 21.57 -9.58
N ASP A 76 -22.81 22.48 -10.45
CA ASP A 76 -21.41 22.89 -10.58
C ASP A 76 -20.92 23.53 -9.28
N THR A 77 -21.68 24.48 -8.73
CA THR A 77 -21.36 25.15 -7.46
C THR A 77 -21.25 24.14 -6.31
N LEU A 78 -22.20 23.20 -6.21
CA LEU A 78 -22.15 22.14 -5.21
C LEU A 78 -20.89 21.28 -5.36
N THR A 79 -20.63 20.83 -6.59
CA THR A 79 -19.51 19.95 -6.91
C THR A 79 -18.17 20.63 -6.63
N ASP A 80 -18.04 21.91 -6.97
CA ASP A 80 -16.82 22.68 -6.78
C ASP A 80 -16.54 22.92 -5.30
N LEU A 81 -17.55 23.29 -4.50
CA LEU A 81 -17.38 23.46 -3.05
C LEU A 81 -16.95 22.17 -2.37
N ILE A 82 -17.51 21.03 -2.78
CA ILE A 82 -17.10 19.71 -2.28
C ILE A 82 -15.66 19.40 -2.72
N LYS A 83 -15.30 19.63 -3.98
CA LYS A 83 -13.94 19.41 -4.50
C LYS A 83 -12.91 20.28 -3.78
N ILE A 84 -13.22 21.56 -3.54
CA ILE A 84 -12.35 22.49 -2.80
C ILE A 84 -12.11 21.95 -1.39
N GLY A 85 -13.16 21.59 -0.67
CA GLY A 85 -13.05 21.03 0.68
C GLY A 85 -12.23 19.73 0.71
N LEU A 86 -12.49 18.82 -0.23
CA LEU A 86 -11.77 17.56 -0.36
C LEU A 86 -10.29 17.79 -0.68
N ASN A 87 -9.97 18.63 -1.65
CA ASN A 87 -8.58 18.87 -2.06
C ASN A 87 -7.78 19.64 -1.00
N HIS A 88 -8.43 20.53 -0.24
CA HIS A 88 -7.78 21.28 0.82
C HIS A 88 -7.52 20.43 2.08
N ILE A 89 -8.52 19.64 2.51
CA ILE A 89 -8.46 18.90 3.78
C ILE A 89 -7.88 17.49 3.59
N MET A 90 -8.18 16.85 2.46
CA MET A 90 -7.83 15.46 2.15
C MET A 90 -7.24 15.36 0.73
N PRO A 91 -6.10 16.04 0.44
CA PRO A 91 -5.51 16.05 -0.89
C PRO A 91 -5.19 14.64 -1.37
N GLU A 92 -5.32 14.45 -2.67
CA GLU A 92 -4.89 13.23 -3.34
C GLU A 92 -3.38 13.09 -3.30
N LYS A 93 -2.92 11.87 -3.04
CA LYS A 93 -1.51 11.52 -3.03
C LYS A 93 -1.33 10.25 -3.85
N VAL A 94 -0.30 10.24 -4.68
CA VAL A 94 0.08 9.06 -5.43
C VAL A 94 1.06 8.26 -4.58
N ILE A 95 0.71 7.01 -4.31
CA ILE A 95 1.58 6.07 -3.59
C ILE A 95 2.02 4.94 -4.52
N LYS A 96 3.23 4.44 -4.29
CA LYS A 96 3.77 3.28 -5.00
C LYS A 96 3.47 2.02 -4.20
N VAL A 97 2.77 1.07 -4.82
CA VAL A 97 2.35 -0.21 -4.21
C VAL A 97 2.89 -1.36 -5.05
N HIS A 98 3.29 -2.46 -4.42
CA HIS A 98 3.68 -3.67 -5.14
C HIS A 98 2.45 -4.56 -5.38
N THR A 99 2.25 -5.10 -6.57
CA THR A 99 1.08 -5.91 -6.95
C THR A 99 0.90 -7.15 -6.10
N ASN A 100 2.01 -7.74 -5.67
CA ASN A 100 2.01 -8.95 -4.85
C ASN A 100 1.94 -8.63 -3.33
N ASP A 101 1.89 -7.35 -2.95
CA ASP A 101 1.68 -6.99 -1.56
C ASP A 101 0.23 -7.30 -1.15
N ALA A 102 0.06 -7.77 0.08
CA ALA A 102 -1.26 -7.83 0.67
C ALA A 102 -1.86 -6.42 0.83
N PRO A 103 -3.19 -6.23 0.73
CA PRO A 103 -3.82 -4.91 0.83
C PRO A 103 -3.53 -4.15 2.14
N TRP A 104 -3.25 -4.88 3.22
CA TRP A 104 -2.90 -4.33 4.54
C TRP A 104 -1.39 -4.03 4.70
N MET A 105 -0.57 -4.28 3.67
CA MET A 105 0.88 -4.08 3.71
C MET A 105 1.24 -2.65 3.34
N SER A 106 1.29 -1.74 4.34
CA SER A 106 1.67 -0.35 4.12
C SER A 106 3.19 -0.16 3.96
N THR A 107 3.61 0.91 3.29
CA THR A 107 5.03 1.30 3.19
C THR A 107 5.66 1.48 4.58
N LYS A 108 4.92 2.11 5.50
CA LYS A 108 5.33 2.27 6.89
C LYS A 108 5.54 0.93 7.61
N LEU A 109 4.65 -0.04 7.41
CA LEU A 109 4.80 -1.37 7.98
C LEU A 109 6.04 -2.07 7.43
N LYS A 110 6.30 -1.97 6.13
CA LYS A 110 7.53 -2.51 5.50
C LYS A 110 8.79 -1.89 6.07
N ASP A 111 8.81 -0.57 6.25
CA ASP A 111 9.95 0.12 6.84
C ASP A 111 10.20 -0.33 8.28
N LEU A 112 9.13 -0.46 9.08
CA LEU A 112 9.24 -0.97 10.45
C LEU A 112 9.74 -2.43 10.48
N ILE A 113 9.29 -3.28 9.55
CA ILE A 113 9.78 -4.65 9.40
C ILE A 113 11.27 -4.65 9.05
N ARG A 114 11.69 -3.82 8.10
CA ARG A 114 13.10 -3.65 7.70
C ARG A 114 13.96 -3.21 8.88
N MET A 115 13.57 -2.14 9.59
CA MET A 115 14.30 -1.64 10.76
C MET A 115 14.39 -2.68 11.88
N ARG A 116 13.30 -3.43 12.12
CA ARG A 116 13.30 -4.56 13.06
C ARG A 116 14.29 -5.64 12.65
N GLN A 117 14.36 -6.00 11.37
CA GLN A 117 15.29 -7.01 10.85
C GLN A 117 16.74 -6.54 10.99
N VAL A 118 17.04 -5.29 10.63
CA VAL A 118 18.38 -4.71 10.83
C VAL A 118 18.77 -4.78 12.30
N ALA A 119 17.90 -4.30 13.21
CA ALA A 119 18.16 -4.34 14.64
C ALA A 119 18.33 -5.77 15.19
N PHE A 120 17.61 -6.75 14.63
CA PHE A 120 17.74 -8.16 15.01
C PHE A 120 19.12 -8.72 14.64
N TYR A 121 19.58 -8.48 13.40
CA TYR A 121 20.88 -8.94 12.94
C TYR A 121 22.05 -8.22 13.63
N SER A 122 21.86 -6.96 14.05
CA SER A 122 22.86 -6.26 14.86
C SER A 122 22.92 -6.82 16.28
N ASN A 123 21.80 -6.90 17.00
CA ASN A 123 21.70 -7.52 18.32
C ASN A 123 20.23 -7.78 18.68
N ASN A 124 19.83 -9.05 18.65
CA ASN A 124 18.47 -9.52 18.92
C ASN A 124 17.90 -9.07 20.29
N ASN A 125 18.72 -8.86 21.32
CA ASN A 125 18.21 -8.44 22.64
C ASN A 125 18.29 -6.91 22.87
N SER A 126 18.64 -6.13 21.84
CA SER A 126 18.77 -4.68 21.96
C SER A 126 17.43 -3.98 22.26
N ILE A 127 17.52 -2.82 22.92
CA ILE A 127 16.38 -1.92 23.14
C ILE A 127 15.73 -1.52 21.80
N GLN A 128 16.56 -1.29 20.78
CA GLN A 128 16.11 -0.95 19.43
C GLN A 128 15.27 -2.07 18.80
N PHE A 129 15.70 -3.33 18.92
CA PHE A 129 14.90 -4.46 18.43
C PHE A 129 13.54 -4.53 19.14
N LYS A 130 13.52 -4.42 20.47
CA LYS A 130 12.27 -4.44 21.25
C LYS A 130 11.33 -3.30 20.85
N PHE A 131 11.89 -2.10 20.63
CA PHE A 131 11.14 -0.93 20.14
C PHE A 131 10.51 -1.20 18.77
N TYR A 132 11.30 -1.64 17.77
CA TYR A 132 10.78 -1.88 16.42
C TYR A 132 9.82 -3.07 16.38
N ARG A 133 10.04 -4.13 17.17
CA ARG A 133 9.10 -5.24 17.33
C ARG A 133 7.73 -4.74 17.81
N ASN A 134 7.71 -3.89 18.85
CA ASN A 134 6.48 -3.30 19.36
C ASN A 134 5.80 -2.37 18.35
N ALA A 135 6.59 -1.57 17.65
CA ALA A 135 6.08 -0.68 16.60
C ALA A 135 5.43 -1.46 15.45
N VAL A 136 6.06 -2.54 14.97
CA VAL A 136 5.47 -3.43 13.96
C VAL A 136 4.14 -4.01 14.45
N ASN A 137 4.10 -4.50 15.69
CA ASN A 137 2.87 -5.11 16.24
C ASN A 137 1.72 -4.11 16.35
N ARG A 138 2.01 -2.86 16.74
CA ARG A 138 1.02 -1.78 16.77
C ARG A 138 0.52 -1.46 15.37
N GLU A 139 1.42 -1.27 14.42
CA GLU A 139 1.05 -0.93 13.04
C GLU A 139 0.23 -2.03 12.37
N ARG A 140 0.61 -3.30 12.57
CA ARG A 140 -0.15 -4.46 12.07
C ARG A 140 -1.60 -4.45 12.55
N LYS A 141 -1.83 -4.16 13.83
CA LYS A 141 -3.19 -4.09 14.40
C LYS A 141 -4.00 -2.96 13.77
N LEU A 142 -3.37 -1.81 13.49
CA LEU A 142 -4.03 -0.68 12.83
C LEU A 142 -4.37 -1.03 11.37
N SER A 143 -3.46 -1.65 10.63
CA SER A 143 -3.66 -1.99 9.21
C SER A 143 -4.67 -3.11 8.95
N THR A 144 -4.93 -3.98 9.92
CA THR A 144 -5.96 -5.03 9.82
C THR A 144 -7.37 -4.50 10.09
N THR A 145 -7.50 -3.27 10.61
CA THR A 145 -8.81 -2.65 10.84
C THR A 145 -9.31 -2.06 9.51
N PRO A 146 -10.50 -2.44 9.00
CA PRO A 146 -10.96 -2.03 7.67
C PRO A 146 -11.32 -0.55 7.69
N SER A 147 -10.40 0.32 7.29
CA SER A 147 -10.67 1.75 7.06
C SER A 147 -10.26 2.23 5.67
N ILE A 148 -9.71 1.35 4.84
CA ILE A 148 -9.22 1.69 3.51
C ILE A 148 -10.16 1.04 2.49
N LEU A 149 -11.28 1.71 2.20
CA LEU A 149 -11.95 1.52 0.91
C LEU A 149 -11.01 2.12 -0.15
N VAL A 150 -10.18 1.26 -0.75
CA VAL A 150 -9.48 1.57 -1.99
C VAL A 150 -10.55 1.65 -3.07
N LEU A 151 -10.98 2.86 -3.43
CA LEU A 151 -11.71 3.07 -4.68
C LEU A 151 -10.68 2.96 -5.82
N SER A 152 -10.38 1.73 -6.26
CA SER A 152 -9.66 1.52 -7.50
C SER A 152 -10.63 1.68 -8.66
N THR A 153 -10.78 2.91 -9.17
CA THR A 153 -11.31 3.08 -10.53
C THR A 153 -10.18 2.75 -11.50
N CYS A 154 -10.12 1.50 -11.95
CA CYS A 154 -9.39 1.14 -13.16
C CYS A 154 -10.09 1.83 -14.34
N GLN A 155 -9.56 2.96 -14.82
CA GLN A 155 -9.93 3.43 -16.15
C GLN A 155 -9.27 2.51 -17.17
N GLY A 156 -10.11 1.73 -17.86
CA GLY A 156 -9.73 1.00 -19.06
C GLY A 156 -9.24 1.99 -20.11
N LYS A 157 -8.09 1.68 -20.71
CA LYS A 157 -7.61 2.35 -21.91
C LYS A 157 -8.17 1.58 -23.10
N ASN A 158 -8.78 2.33 -24.02
CA ASN A 158 -9.28 1.92 -25.34
C ASN A 158 -8.20 1.22 -26.17
#